data_AF-A0A831UJ35-F1
#
_entry.id   AF-A0A831UJ35-F1
#
_cell.length_a   1.000
_cell.length_b   1.000
_cell.length_c   1.000
_cell.angle_alpha   90.00
_cell.angle_beta   90.00
_cell.angle_gamma   90.00
#
_symmetry.space_group_name_H-M   'P 1'
#
loop_
_entity.id
_entity.type
_entity.pdbx_description
1 polymer ?
#
loop_
_entity_poly.entity_id
_entity_poly.type
_entity_poly.pdbx_seq_one_letter_code
_entity_poly.pdbx_strand_id
1 'polypeptide(L)'
;MTLEGAWVLAHLDRGPPSSPEPDAARLSEQGAGTLHLAGRVTAFDSAGALAVARLVGRWEARGWRVDMDGLRDSQRALVQRLASRLSDSQPPASTREGALARLGRATVDKFAETNAFVAFIGELTTRGGRLALRPWRIRWREVIAEIEAAGVRALGIVGLLSFLVGMVMAYQAGATLQDYGANVLIVNLVGILTLREMGPLLTAIIVAGRTGSSYTAQLGTMRLTEEIDALRAIGVSPFEILVMPKVIALI
;
A
#
# COMPACT_ATOMS: atom_id res chain seq x y z
N MET A 1 -43.22 -14.06 -8.14
CA MET A 1 -42.44 -12.80 -8.22
C MET A 1 -42.03 -12.59 -9.67
N THR A 2 -42.24 -11.41 -10.26
CA THR A 2 -41.87 -11.14 -11.66
C THR A 2 -40.58 -10.34 -11.72
N LEU A 3 -39.62 -10.75 -12.55
CA LEU A 3 -38.39 -10.00 -12.85
C LEU A 3 -38.59 -9.30 -14.19
N GLU A 4 -38.65 -7.96 -14.18
CA GLU A 4 -38.83 -7.16 -15.39
C GLU A 4 -37.61 -6.24 -15.61
N GLY A 5 -37.28 -5.97 -16.88
CA GLY A 5 -36.21 -5.02 -17.26
C GLY A 5 -34.81 -5.62 -17.41
N ALA A 6 -33.79 -4.75 -17.38
CA ALA A 6 -32.39 -5.11 -17.59
C ALA A 6 -31.66 -5.32 -16.25
N TRP A 7 -31.20 -6.55 -16.01
CA TRP A 7 -30.48 -6.98 -14.82
C TRP A 7 -28.97 -7.03 -15.12
N VAL A 8 -28.40 -5.85 -15.33
CA VAL A 8 -26.98 -5.63 -15.67
C VAL A 8 -26.37 -4.65 -14.66
N LEU A 9 -25.07 -4.76 -14.37
CA LEU A 9 -24.35 -3.93 -13.39
C LEU A 9 -24.63 -2.42 -13.53
N ALA A 10 -24.69 -1.92 -14.76
CA ALA A 10 -24.99 -0.51 -15.07
C ALA A 10 -26.36 -0.02 -14.58
N HIS A 11 -27.33 -0.93 -14.37
CA HIS A 11 -28.67 -0.62 -13.90
C HIS A 11 -28.92 -1.03 -12.44
N LEU A 12 -28.08 -1.89 -11.87
CA LEU A 12 -28.19 -2.36 -10.48
C LEU A 12 -27.73 -1.31 -9.44
N ASP A 13 -26.86 -0.37 -9.83
CA ASP A 13 -26.35 0.69 -8.96
C ASP A 13 -27.44 1.70 -8.55
N ARG A 14 -28.55 1.75 -9.31
CA ARG A 14 -29.74 2.56 -9.02
C ARG A 14 -30.82 1.79 -8.23
N GLY A 15 -30.48 0.60 -7.74
CA GLY A 15 -31.41 -0.35 -7.15
C GLY A 15 -31.94 -1.35 -8.18
N PRO A 16 -32.32 -2.57 -7.76
CA PRO A 16 -32.86 -3.58 -8.68
C PRO A 16 -34.13 -3.03 -9.36
N PRO A 17 -34.25 -3.13 -10.70
CA PRO A 17 -35.45 -2.69 -11.41
C PRO A 17 -36.62 -3.54 -10.92
N SER A 18 -37.56 -2.88 -10.21
CA SER A 18 -38.80 -3.43 -9.66
C SER A 18 -38.69 -4.91 -9.27
N SER A 19 -38.03 -5.21 -8.14
CA SER A 19 -38.42 -6.42 -7.42
C SER A 19 -39.80 -6.15 -6.85
N PRO A 20 -40.89 -6.80 -7.30
CA PRO A 20 -42.07 -6.80 -6.47
C PRO A 20 -41.66 -7.60 -5.25
N GLU A 21 -41.36 -6.92 -4.13
CA GLU A 21 -41.50 -7.58 -2.85
C GLU A 21 -42.94 -8.09 -2.84
N PRO A 22 -43.16 -9.41 -2.86
CA PRO A 22 -44.51 -9.91 -2.81
C PRO A 22 -45.12 -9.36 -1.54
N ASP A 23 -46.29 -8.75 -1.67
CA ASP A 23 -47.01 -8.01 -0.63
C ASP A 23 -46.93 -8.77 0.70
N ALA A 24 -46.00 -8.36 1.58
CA ALA A 24 -45.56 -9.17 2.72
C ALA A 24 -46.73 -9.45 3.69
N ALA A 25 -47.76 -8.61 3.64
CA ALA A 25 -49.01 -8.74 4.36
C ALA A 25 -49.84 -9.98 3.93
N ARG A 26 -49.75 -10.45 2.68
CA ARG A 26 -50.50 -11.63 2.19
C ARG A 26 -49.75 -12.95 2.39
N LEU A 27 -48.42 -12.91 2.52
CA LEU A 27 -47.58 -14.11 2.69
C LEU A 27 -47.43 -14.55 4.15
N SER A 28 -47.78 -13.68 5.12
CA SER A 28 -47.75 -14.02 6.55
C SER A 28 -48.89 -14.96 6.98
N GLU A 29 -49.97 -15.06 6.19
CA GLU A 29 -51.13 -15.91 6.52
C GLU A 29 -51.06 -17.31 5.89
N GLN A 30 -50.15 -17.53 4.92
CA GLN A 30 -49.97 -18.80 4.24
C GLN A 30 -48.57 -19.35 4.56
N GLY A 31 -48.51 -20.33 5.46
CA GLY A 31 -47.27 -21.07 5.72
C GLY A 31 -46.66 -21.66 4.43
N ALA A 32 -45.33 -21.71 4.38
CA ALA A 32 -44.46 -22.33 3.38
C ALA A 32 -45.09 -22.59 1.98
N GLY A 33 -44.88 -21.68 1.03
CA GLY A 33 -45.32 -21.83 -0.36
C GLY A 33 -44.17 -21.90 -1.39
N THR A 34 -44.56 -22.08 -2.66
CA THR A 34 -43.66 -22.02 -3.82
C THR A 34 -43.76 -20.65 -4.50
N LEU A 35 -42.64 -19.94 -4.63
CA LEU A 35 -42.53 -18.67 -5.34
C LEU A 35 -42.02 -18.91 -6.76
N HIS A 36 -42.89 -18.76 -7.77
CA HIS A 36 -42.45 -18.82 -9.17
C HIS A 36 -41.86 -17.47 -9.61
N LEU A 37 -40.66 -17.50 -10.19
CA LEU A 37 -39.99 -16.37 -10.85
C LEU A 37 -40.40 -16.31 -12.32
N ALA A 38 -41.20 -15.31 -12.70
CA ALA A 38 -41.54 -15.06 -14.10
C ALA A 38 -40.63 -13.98 -14.69
N GLY A 39 -39.89 -14.28 -15.77
CA GLY A 39 -38.87 -13.39 -16.32
C GLY A 39 -39.27 -12.70 -17.63
N ARG A 40 -39.47 -11.38 -17.61
CA ARG A 40 -39.40 -10.50 -18.81
C ARG A 40 -38.09 -9.71 -18.80
N VAL A 41 -36.99 -10.44 -18.71
CA VAL A 41 -35.64 -9.86 -18.59
C VAL A 41 -35.06 -9.60 -19.98
N THR A 42 -34.75 -8.35 -20.29
CA THR A 42 -34.21 -7.92 -21.59
C THR A 42 -32.69 -8.10 -21.69
N ALA A 43 -31.97 -7.97 -20.58
CA ALA A 43 -30.51 -8.19 -20.49
C ALA A 43 -30.14 -8.75 -19.10
N PHE A 44 -29.15 -9.65 -19.03
CA PHE A 44 -28.77 -10.36 -17.80
C PHE A 44 -27.26 -10.64 -17.78
N ASP A 45 -26.55 -10.17 -16.75
CA ASP A 45 -25.10 -10.37 -16.58
C ASP A 45 -24.74 -11.10 -15.27
N SER A 46 -23.44 -11.24 -14.99
CA SER A 46 -22.91 -11.87 -13.77
C SER A 46 -23.35 -11.15 -12.49
N ALA A 47 -23.55 -9.83 -12.52
CA ALA A 47 -24.00 -9.04 -11.38
C ALA A 47 -25.50 -9.23 -11.12
N GLY A 48 -26.32 -9.28 -12.17
CA GLY A 48 -27.73 -9.64 -12.12
C GLY A 48 -27.95 -11.06 -11.62
N ALA A 49 -27.15 -12.00 -12.09
CA ALA A 49 -27.17 -13.39 -11.62
C ALA A 49 -26.84 -13.51 -10.13
N LEU A 50 -25.85 -12.74 -9.65
CA LEU A 50 -25.50 -12.67 -8.23
C LEU A 50 -26.63 -12.08 -7.38
N ALA A 51 -27.31 -11.03 -7.87
CA ALA A 51 -28.43 -10.42 -7.19
C ALA A 51 -29.62 -11.39 -7.06
N VAL A 52 -29.95 -12.12 -8.12
CA VAL A 52 -30.99 -13.15 -8.10
C VAL A 52 -30.60 -14.30 -7.19
N ALA A 53 -29.36 -14.79 -7.23
CA ALA A 53 -28.89 -15.85 -6.35
C ALA A 53 -29.00 -15.48 -4.86
N ARG A 54 -28.65 -14.23 -4.50
CA ARG A 54 -28.83 -13.71 -3.12
C ARG A 54 -30.30 -13.58 -2.73
N LEU A 55 -31.17 -13.20 -3.66
CA LEU A 55 -32.60 -13.09 -3.43
C LEU A 55 -33.22 -14.47 -3.18
N VAL A 56 -32.89 -15.46 -4.02
CA VAL A 56 -33.32 -16.86 -3.85
C VAL A 56 -32.87 -17.38 -2.48
N GLY A 57 -31.59 -17.23 -2.14
CA GLY A 57 -31.07 -17.66 -0.84
C GLY A 57 -31.76 -16.99 0.36
N ARG A 58 -32.19 -15.72 0.25
CA ARG A 58 -32.95 -15.03 1.32
C ARG A 58 -34.35 -15.60 1.53
N TRP A 59 -35.03 -16.02 0.47
CA TRP A 59 -36.39 -16.58 0.55
C TRP A 59 -36.36 -18.07 0.95
N GLU A 60 -35.40 -18.84 0.46
CA GLU A 60 -35.16 -20.22 0.91
C GLU A 60 -34.81 -20.28 2.40
N ALA A 61 -34.02 -19.33 2.90
CA ALA A 61 -33.75 -19.20 4.34
C ALA A 61 -35.00 -18.89 5.18
N ARG A 62 -36.06 -18.36 4.57
CA ARG A 62 -37.38 -18.12 5.19
C ARG A 62 -38.36 -19.27 5.00
N GLY A 63 -37.91 -20.41 4.45
CA GLY A 63 -38.70 -21.62 4.26
C GLY A 63 -39.54 -21.67 2.97
N TRP A 64 -39.30 -20.76 2.02
CA TRP A 64 -39.99 -20.73 0.73
C TRP A 64 -39.18 -21.42 -0.36
N ARG A 65 -39.80 -22.27 -1.18
CA ARG A 65 -39.13 -22.82 -2.38
C ARG A 65 -39.29 -21.83 -3.52
N VAL A 66 -38.18 -21.39 -4.12
CA VAL A 66 -38.21 -20.46 -5.25
C VAL A 66 -37.99 -21.22 -6.54
N ASP A 67 -39.02 -21.26 -7.37
CA ASP A 67 -38.98 -21.92 -8.67
C ASP A 67 -38.54 -20.94 -9.76
N MET A 68 -37.56 -21.36 -10.57
CA MET A 68 -36.86 -20.56 -11.58
C MET A 68 -37.33 -20.89 -13.01
N ASP A 69 -38.49 -21.50 -13.17
CA ASP A 69 -39.03 -21.95 -14.45
C ASP A 69 -39.23 -20.82 -15.49
N GLY A 70 -39.46 -19.58 -15.06
CA GLY A 70 -39.59 -18.43 -15.96
C GLY A 70 -38.29 -17.77 -16.43
N LEU A 71 -37.12 -18.32 -16.10
CA LEU A 71 -35.81 -17.87 -16.58
C LEU A 71 -35.34 -18.73 -17.77
N ARG A 72 -34.57 -18.13 -18.70
CA ARG A 72 -33.93 -18.90 -19.79
C ARG A 72 -32.88 -19.86 -19.22
N ASP A 73 -32.63 -20.98 -19.89
CA ASP A 73 -31.68 -22.01 -19.41
C ASP A 73 -30.27 -21.46 -19.16
N SER A 74 -29.79 -20.53 -20.00
CA SER A 74 -28.49 -19.87 -19.81
C SER A 74 -28.43 -18.99 -18.57
N GLN A 75 -29.54 -18.31 -18.23
CA GLN A 75 -29.66 -17.47 -17.04
C GLN A 75 -29.76 -18.34 -15.79
N ARG A 76 -30.54 -19.42 -15.85
CA ARG A 76 -30.66 -20.41 -14.77
C ARG A 76 -29.31 -21.06 -14.46
N ALA A 77 -28.55 -21.44 -15.48
CA ALA A 77 -27.21 -22.03 -15.32
C ALA A 77 -26.23 -21.06 -14.65
N LEU A 78 -26.28 -19.77 -15.01
CA LEU A 78 -25.43 -18.74 -14.40
C LEU A 78 -25.78 -18.51 -12.92
N VAL A 79 -27.07 -18.39 -12.60
CA VAL A 79 -27.56 -18.24 -11.22
C VAL A 79 -27.19 -19.45 -10.36
N GLN A 80 -27.38 -20.68 -10.86
CA GLN A 80 -27.02 -21.90 -10.11
C GLN A 80 -25.52 -22.00 -9.83
N ARG A 81 -24.66 -21.64 -10.79
CA ARG A 81 -23.20 -21.61 -10.59
C ARG A 81 -22.76 -20.57 -9.56
N LEU A 82 -23.45 -19.42 -9.51
CA LEU A 82 -23.17 -18.37 -8.53
C LEU A 82 -23.75 -18.71 -7.15
N ALA A 83 -24.93 -19.33 -7.11
CA ALA A 83 -25.57 -19.77 -5.87
C ALA A 83 -24.71 -20.81 -5.14
N SER A 84 -24.16 -21.81 -5.87
CA SER A 84 -23.26 -22.80 -5.27
C SER A 84 -21.99 -22.16 -4.70
N ARG A 85 -21.41 -21.16 -5.39
CA ARG A 85 -20.25 -20.42 -4.90
C ARG A 85 -20.55 -19.52 -3.70
N LEU A 86 -21.77 -18.96 -3.64
CA LEU A 86 -22.22 -18.11 -2.53
C LEU A 86 -22.47 -18.90 -1.26
N SER A 87 -23.02 -20.11 -1.37
CA SER A 87 -23.19 -21.02 -0.23
C SER A 87 -21.84 -21.38 0.42
N ASP A 88 -20.79 -21.55 -0.39
CA ASP A 88 -19.42 -21.81 0.11
C ASP A 88 -18.73 -20.56 0.69
N SER A 89 -19.22 -19.35 0.35
CA SER A 89 -18.55 -18.09 0.65
C SER A 89 -19.38 -17.20 1.57
N GLN A 90 -19.80 -17.71 2.73
CA GLN A 90 -20.12 -16.81 3.84
C GLN A 90 -18.79 -16.23 4.38
N PRO A 91 -18.59 -14.90 4.33
CA PRO A 91 -17.42 -14.32 4.99
C PRO A 91 -17.48 -14.71 6.47
N PRO A 92 -16.37 -15.21 7.05
CA PRO A 92 -16.36 -15.57 8.46
C PRO A 92 -16.87 -14.38 9.27
N ALA A 93 -17.79 -14.64 10.20
CA ALA A 93 -18.33 -13.60 11.06
C ALA A 93 -17.17 -12.79 11.64
N SER A 94 -17.15 -11.48 11.38
CA SER A 94 -16.04 -10.63 11.81
C SER A 94 -16.01 -10.63 13.33
N THR A 95 -15.13 -11.45 13.88
CA THR A 95 -14.92 -11.49 15.33
C THR A 95 -14.32 -10.14 15.66
N ARG A 96 -15.01 -9.34 16.48
CA ARG A 96 -14.46 -8.06 16.95
C ARG A 96 -13.19 -8.37 17.71
N GLU A 97 -12.06 -8.11 17.09
CA GLU A 97 -10.75 -8.40 17.69
C GLU A 97 -10.58 -7.57 18.94
N GLY A 98 -10.35 -8.25 20.08
CA GLY A 98 -9.99 -7.59 21.32
C GLY A 98 -8.69 -6.79 21.17
N ALA A 99 -8.46 -5.83 22.06
CA ALA A 99 -7.23 -5.03 22.05
C ALA A 99 -5.96 -5.90 22.10
N LEU A 100 -6.00 -7.01 22.86
CA LEU A 100 -4.91 -7.98 22.94
C LEU A 100 -4.66 -8.70 21.61
N ALA A 101 -5.72 -9.07 20.89
CA ALA A 101 -5.61 -9.73 19.59
C ALA A 101 -5.04 -8.79 18.51
N ARG A 102 -5.45 -7.51 18.53
CA ARG A 102 -4.89 -6.48 17.64
C ARG A 102 -3.41 -6.23 17.94
N LEU A 103 -3.05 -6.15 19.21
CA LEU A 103 -1.65 -6.00 19.62
C LEU A 103 -0.82 -7.21 19.19
N GLY A 104 -1.30 -8.43 19.45
CA GLY A 104 -0.63 -9.65 19.04
C GLY A 104 -0.40 -9.72 17.53
N ARG A 105 -1.41 -9.37 16.73
CA ARG A 105 -1.28 -9.30 15.27
C ARG A 105 -0.27 -8.23 14.85
N ALA A 106 -0.37 -7.02 15.39
CA ALA A 106 0.58 -5.94 15.09
C ALA A 106 2.02 -6.31 15.44
N THR A 107 2.24 -7.02 16.54
CA THR A 107 3.56 -7.53 16.94
C THR A 107 4.09 -8.57 15.94
N VAL A 108 3.25 -9.52 15.52
CA VAL A 108 3.63 -10.55 14.54
C VAL A 108 3.93 -9.92 13.17
N ASP A 109 3.09 -9.00 12.72
CA ASP A 109 3.28 -8.29 11.45
C ASP A 109 4.58 -7.48 11.48
N LYS A 110 4.85 -6.79 12.60
CA LYS A 110 6.09 -6.01 12.75
C LYS A 110 7.33 -6.89 12.83
N PHE A 111 7.22 -8.07 13.45
CA PHE A 111 8.30 -9.05 13.49
C PHE A 111 8.61 -9.60 12.09
N ALA A 112 7.58 -9.92 11.31
CA ALA A 112 7.74 -10.36 9.92
C ALA A 112 8.39 -9.28 9.04
N GLU A 113 7.97 -8.02 9.17
CA GLU A 113 8.57 -6.88 8.46
C GLU A 113 10.04 -6.69 8.84
N THR A 114 10.35 -6.80 10.14
CA THR A 114 11.74 -6.70 10.64
C THR A 114 12.61 -7.82 10.08
N ASN A 115 12.09 -9.05 10.04
CA ASN A 115 12.81 -10.18 9.44
C ASN A 115 13.06 -9.96 7.93
N ALA A 116 12.08 -9.40 7.21
CA ALA A 116 12.25 -9.03 5.80
C ALA A 116 13.32 -7.93 5.62
N PHE A 117 13.36 -6.94 6.51
CA PHE A 117 14.39 -5.90 6.51
C PHE A 117 15.79 -6.48 6.76
N VAL A 118 15.94 -7.39 7.73
CA VAL A 118 17.21 -8.09 7.99
C VAL A 118 17.63 -8.92 6.77
N ALA A 119 16.69 -9.63 6.14
CA ALA A 119 16.95 -10.38 4.92
C ALA A 119 17.42 -9.48 3.78
N PHE A 120 16.80 -8.29 3.60
CA PHE A 120 17.20 -7.30 2.63
C PHE A 120 18.63 -6.77 2.88
N ILE A 121 18.99 -6.48 4.14
CA ILE A 121 20.36 -6.11 4.50
C ILE A 121 21.32 -7.26 4.18
N GLY A 122 20.96 -8.51 4.49
CA GLY A 122 21.76 -9.69 4.12
C GLY A 122 21.95 -9.82 2.60
N GLU A 123 20.92 -9.58 1.81
CA GLU A 123 20.99 -9.54 0.35
C GLU A 123 21.91 -8.41 -0.14
N LEU A 124 21.83 -7.22 0.47
CA LEU A 124 22.70 -6.09 0.18
C LEU A 124 24.15 -6.36 0.52
N THR A 125 24.45 -6.94 1.68
CA THR A 125 25.81 -7.29 2.06
C THR A 125 26.38 -8.37 1.14
N THR A 126 25.61 -9.41 0.81
CA THR A 126 26.10 -10.52 -0.02
C THR A 126 26.26 -10.16 -1.50
N ARG A 127 25.32 -9.41 -2.08
CA ARG A 127 25.42 -8.96 -3.48
C ARG A 127 26.35 -7.76 -3.61
N GLY A 128 26.23 -6.79 -2.70
CA GLY A 128 27.09 -5.61 -2.66
C GLY A 128 28.55 -5.95 -2.36
N GLY A 129 28.81 -6.84 -1.39
CA GLY A 129 30.17 -7.30 -1.09
C GLY A 129 30.84 -8.01 -2.27
N ARG A 130 30.10 -8.87 -3.00
CA ARG A 130 30.60 -9.50 -4.24
C ARG A 130 30.88 -8.48 -5.34
N LEU A 131 30.09 -7.42 -5.44
CA LEU A 131 30.28 -6.35 -6.42
C LEU A 131 31.44 -5.42 -6.04
N ALA A 132 31.65 -5.16 -4.74
CA ALA A 132 32.80 -4.40 -4.23
C ALA A 132 34.13 -5.09 -4.57
N LEU A 133 34.18 -6.42 -4.53
CA LEU A 133 35.32 -7.21 -4.98
C LEU A 133 35.53 -7.20 -6.51
N ARG A 134 34.56 -6.70 -7.28
CA ARG A 134 34.59 -6.61 -8.76
C ARG A 134 34.12 -5.23 -9.24
N PRO A 135 34.88 -4.15 -8.94
CA PRO A 135 34.43 -2.77 -9.16
C PRO A 135 34.16 -2.42 -10.63
N TRP A 136 34.76 -3.16 -11.57
CA TRP A 136 34.55 -3.00 -13.01
C TRP A 136 33.12 -3.32 -13.48
N ARG A 137 32.35 -4.08 -12.67
CA ARG A 137 30.94 -4.37 -12.96
C ARG A 137 29.99 -3.30 -12.43
N ILE A 138 30.49 -2.34 -11.66
CA ILE A 138 29.68 -1.23 -11.14
C ILE A 138 29.34 -0.28 -12.27
N ARG A 139 28.06 0.10 -12.36
CA ARG A 139 27.55 1.04 -13.35
C ARG A 139 27.83 2.47 -12.87
N TRP A 140 29.08 2.90 -12.96
CA TRP A 140 29.56 4.19 -12.44
C TRP A 140 28.75 5.40 -12.89
N ARG A 141 28.21 5.37 -14.13
CA ARG A 141 27.34 6.43 -14.63
C ARG A 141 26.09 6.62 -13.77
N GLU A 142 25.49 5.53 -13.28
CA GLU A 142 24.31 5.58 -12.41
C GLU A 142 24.69 6.01 -11.00
N VAL A 143 25.82 5.53 -10.49
CA VAL A 143 26.36 5.98 -9.19
C VAL A 143 26.61 7.48 -9.19
N ILE A 144 27.25 8.02 -10.22
CA ILE A 144 27.55 9.46 -10.33
C ILE A 144 26.25 10.28 -10.42
N ALA A 145 25.25 9.81 -11.17
CA ALA A 145 23.96 10.47 -11.24
C ALA A 145 23.26 10.51 -9.86
N GLU A 146 23.39 9.45 -9.07
CA GLU A 146 22.87 9.40 -7.71
C GLU A 146 23.67 10.30 -6.75
N ILE A 147 25.01 10.39 -6.88
CA ILE A 147 25.84 11.33 -6.11
C ILE A 147 25.45 12.78 -6.39
N GLU A 148 25.20 13.13 -7.66
CA GLU A 148 24.72 14.47 -8.02
C GLU A 148 23.35 14.74 -7.38
N ALA A 149 22.44 13.78 -7.48
CA ALA A 149 21.08 13.92 -6.97
C ALA A 149 21.02 14.01 -5.43
N ALA A 150 21.79 13.16 -4.74
CA ALA A 150 21.82 13.05 -3.28
C ALA A 150 22.70 14.12 -2.63
N GLY A 151 23.87 14.39 -3.20
CA GLY A 151 24.85 15.32 -2.66
C GLY A 151 24.68 16.74 -3.20
N VAL A 152 24.96 16.94 -4.49
CA VAL A 152 25.05 18.29 -5.08
C VAL A 152 23.73 19.05 -4.94
N ARG A 153 22.60 18.40 -5.24
CA ARG A 153 21.30 19.07 -5.12
C ARG A 153 20.92 19.35 -3.66
N ALA A 154 21.53 18.69 -2.67
CA ALA A 154 21.32 18.90 -1.24
C ALA A 154 22.15 20.04 -0.64
N LEU A 155 23.22 20.46 -1.30
CA LEU A 155 24.15 21.50 -0.81
C LEU A 155 23.44 22.80 -0.43
N GLY A 156 22.43 23.24 -1.18
CA GLY A 156 21.72 24.49 -0.87
C GLY A 156 21.02 24.47 0.49
N ILE A 157 20.31 23.37 0.80
CA ILE A 157 19.58 23.23 2.07
C ILE A 157 20.56 22.97 3.22
N VAL A 158 21.56 22.11 3.01
CA VAL A 158 22.60 21.82 4.01
C VAL A 158 23.41 23.07 4.35
N GLY A 159 23.80 23.85 3.34
CA GLY A 159 24.56 25.09 3.52
C GLY A 159 23.75 26.15 4.26
N LEU A 160 22.48 26.36 3.89
CA LEU A 160 21.60 27.30 4.58
C LEU A 160 21.40 26.92 6.06
N LEU A 161 21.10 25.65 6.34
CA LEU A 161 20.92 25.18 7.71
C LEU A 161 22.21 25.25 8.52
N SER A 162 23.34 24.86 7.94
CA SER A 162 24.65 24.96 8.60
C SER A 162 25.03 26.39 8.91
N PHE A 163 24.71 27.34 8.01
CA PHE A 163 24.93 28.76 8.24
C PHE A 163 24.06 29.29 9.39
N LEU A 164 22.75 29.00 9.37
CA LEU A 164 21.83 29.45 10.42
C LEU A 164 22.20 28.87 11.78
N VAL A 165 22.48 27.56 11.85
CA VAL A 165 22.92 26.91 13.08
C VAL A 165 24.26 27.46 13.54
N GLY A 166 25.22 27.66 12.63
CA GLY A 166 26.51 28.26 12.95
C GLY A 166 26.39 29.67 13.55
N MET A 167 25.50 30.50 13.01
CA MET A 167 25.21 31.84 13.54
C MET A 167 24.62 31.77 14.95
N VAL A 168 23.64 30.90 15.18
CA VAL A 168 23.02 30.70 16.51
C VAL A 168 24.05 30.20 17.52
N MET A 169 24.89 29.24 17.13
CA MET A 169 25.95 28.70 17.97
C MET A 169 27.00 29.75 18.31
N ALA A 170 27.42 30.57 17.35
CA ALA A 170 28.37 31.65 17.60
C ALA A 170 27.82 32.71 18.56
N TYR A 171 26.54 33.07 18.42
CA TYR A 171 25.88 33.99 19.35
C TYR A 171 25.80 33.43 20.77
N GLN A 172 25.37 32.18 20.92
CA GLN A 172 25.27 31.52 22.23
C GLN A 172 26.66 31.32 22.88
N ALA A 173 27.63 30.82 22.12
CA ALA A 173 29.01 30.64 22.59
C ALA A 173 29.62 31.98 23.00
N GLY A 174 29.39 33.04 22.23
CA GLY A 174 29.85 34.39 22.55
C GLY A 174 29.27 34.92 23.85
N ALA A 175 27.96 34.84 24.02
CA ALA A 175 27.30 35.25 25.26
C ALA A 175 27.82 34.47 26.48
N THR A 176 28.00 33.15 26.34
CA THR A 176 28.52 32.32 27.43
C THR A 176 29.98 32.62 27.75
N LEU A 177 30.86 32.77 26.75
CA LEU A 177 32.29 33.01 26.96
C LEU A 177 32.59 34.43 27.44
N GLN A 178 31.71 35.39 27.16
CA GLN A 178 31.84 36.77 27.63
C GLN A 178 31.83 36.84 29.16
N ASP A 179 30.98 36.05 29.83
CA ASP A 179 30.90 35.99 31.30
C ASP A 179 32.21 35.48 31.94
N TYR A 180 32.99 34.70 31.20
CA TYR A 180 34.29 34.17 31.64
C TYR A 180 35.48 34.98 31.11
N GLY A 181 35.25 36.09 30.42
CA GLY A 181 36.31 36.91 29.81
C GLY A 181 37.08 36.24 28.67
N ALA A 182 36.52 35.18 28.06
CA ALA A 182 37.20 34.27 27.15
C ALA A 182 36.78 34.42 25.66
N ASN A 183 36.48 35.66 25.24
CA ASN A 183 35.95 35.95 23.89
C ASN A 183 36.84 35.47 22.73
N VAL A 184 38.16 35.40 22.92
CA VAL A 184 39.09 34.91 21.89
C VAL A 184 38.88 33.43 21.55
N LEU A 185 38.26 32.65 22.44
CA LEU A 185 38.03 31.21 22.26
C LEU A 185 36.74 30.88 21.51
N ILE A 186 35.90 31.86 21.18
CA ILE A 186 34.61 31.65 20.51
C ILE A 186 34.80 30.88 19.20
N VAL A 187 35.76 31.29 18.37
CA VAL A 187 36.05 30.66 17.07
C VAL A 187 36.49 29.20 17.25
N ASN A 188 37.35 28.93 18.25
CA ASN A 188 37.82 27.57 18.54
C ASN A 188 36.67 26.68 19.02
N LEU A 189 35.85 27.17 19.94
CA LEU A 189 34.71 26.41 20.47
C LEU A 189 33.71 26.07 19.37
N VAL A 190 33.28 27.08 18.60
CA VAL A 190 32.30 26.89 17.50
C VAL A 190 32.88 26.00 16.42
N GLY A 191 34.15 26.17 16.05
CA GLY A 191 34.83 25.33 15.06
C GLY A 191 34.87 23.86 15.48
N ILE A 192 35.27 23.57 16.72
CA ILE A 192 35.34 22.19 17.24
C ILE A 192 33.94 21.58 17.29
N LEU A 193 32.96 22.26 17.88
CA LEU A 193 31.59 21.76 18.01
C LEU A 193 30.95 21.50 16.66
N THR A 194 31.15 22.41 15.70
CA THR A 194 30.58 22.27 14.36
C THR A 194 31.21 21.11 13.62
N LEU A 195 32.54 20.96 13.64
CA LEU A 195 33.22 19.90 12.90
C LEU A 195 33.04 18.52 13.52
N ARG A 196 33.00 18.40 14.85
CA ARG A 196 32.88 17.10 15.54
C ARG A 196 31.45 16.62 15.74
N GLU A 197 30.51 17.51 15.99
CA GLU A 197 29.17 17.11 16.42
C GLU A 197 28.10 17.57 15.45
N MET A 198 27.95 18.89 15.29
CA MET A 198 26.79 19.44 14.57
C MET A 198 26.85 19.18 13.08
N GLY A 199 28.03 19.25 12.46
CA GLY A 199 28.21 19.02 11.03
C GLY A 199 27.77 17.61 10.61
N PRO A 200 28.34 16.54 11.21
CA PRO A 200 27.91 15.17 10.95
C PRO A 200 26.43 14.94 11.28
N LEU A 201 25.94 15.46 12.41
CA LEU A 201 24.55 15.30 12.84
C LEU A 201 23.55 15.92 11.85
N LEU A 202 23.76 17.18 11.48
CA LEU A 202 22.90 17.89 10.53
C LEU A 202 22.93 17.22 9.17
N THR A 203 24.13 16.87 8.68
CA THR A 203 24.27 16.18 7.39
C THR A 203 23.52 14.84 7.39
N ALA A 204 23.66 14.04 8.44
CA ALA A 204 22.97 12.75 8.56
C ALA A 204 21.44 12.91 8.55
N ILE A 205 20.90 13.84 9.34
CA ILE A 205 19.45 14.08 9.41
C ILE A 205 18.91 14.58 8.07
N ILE A 206 19.61 15.51 7.41
CA ILE A 206 19.16 16.10 6.15
C ILE A 206 19.21 15.06 5.02
N VAL A 207 20.30 14.29 4.92
CA VAL A 207 20.44 13.24 3.90
C VAL A 207 19.38 12.15 4.11
N ALA A 208 19.17 11.70 5.35
CA ALA A 208 18.12 10.73 5.66
C ALA A 208 16.72 11.25 5.28
N GLY A 209 16.40 12.50 5.60
CA GLY A 209 15.10 13.09 5.29
C GLY A 209 14.90 13.30 3.80
N ARG A 210 15.75 14.11 3.16
CA ARG A 210 15.59 14.54 1.77
C ARG A 210 15.85 13.40 0.79
N THR A 211 17.02 12.76 0.87
CA THR A 211 17.42 11.73 -0.08
C THR A 211 16.64 10.44 0.17
N GLY A 212 16.45 10.05 1.44
CA GLY A 212 15.63 8.88 1.80
C GLY A 212 14.18 8.99 1.32
N SER A 213 13.53 10.15 1.50
CA SER A 213 12.16 10.37 0.99
C SER A 213 12.12 10.36 -0.53
N SER A 214 13.10 10.97 -1.20
CA SER A 214 13.19 10.97 -2.66
C SER A 214 13.35 9.56 -3.23
N TYR A 215 14.22 8.74 -2.63
CA TYR A 215 14.42 7.35 -3.04
C TYR A 215 13.19 6.48 -2.78
N THR A 216 12.53 6.67 -1.64
CA THR A 216 11.27 5.97 -1.32
C THR A 216 10.18 6.32 -2.33
N ALA A 217 10.03 7.60 -2.68
CA ALA A 217 9.05 8.05 -3.67
C ALA A 217 9.37 7.53 -5.09
N GLN A 218 10.64 7.51 -5.48
CA GLN A 218 11.08 6.97 -6.77
C GLN A 218 10.79 5.46 -6.87
N LEU A 219 11.27 4.67 -5.90
CA LEU A 219 11.04 3.22 -5.88
C LEU A 219 9.55 2.88 -5.75
N GLY A 220 8.79 3.67 -4.98
CA GLY A 220 7.34 3.54 -4.87
C GLY A 220 6.62 3.79 -6.19
N THR A 221 7.00 4.85 -6.92
CA THR A 221 6.46 5.14 -8.25
C THR A 221 6.79 4.02 -9.22
N MET A 222 8.05 3.56 -9.28
CA MET A 222 8.48 2.46 -10.15
C MET A 222 7.80 1.13 -9.81
N ARG A 223 7.38 0.94 -8.55
CA ARG A 223 6.57 -0.22 -8.15
C ARG A 223 5.14 -0.09 -8.64
N LEU A 224 4.55 1.10 -8.54
CA LEU A 224 3.18 1.38 -8.99
C LEU A 224 3.05 1.32 -10.53
N THR A 225 4.08 1.74 -11.26
CA THR A 225 4.14 1.68 -12.74
C THR A 225 4.61 0.33 -13.28
N GLU A 226 4.81 -0.67 -12.41
CA GLU A 226 5.29 -2.01 -12.75
C GLU A 226 6.68 -2.08 -13.41
N GLU A 227 7.46 -0.98 -13.42
CA GLU A 227 8.82 -0.94 -13.99
C GLU A 227 9.76 -1.96 -13.34
N ILE A 228 9.62 -2.17 -12.02
CA ILE A 228 10.41 -3.17 -11.29
C ILE A 228 10.12 -4.59 -11.80
N ASP A 229 8.86 -4.90 -12.11
CA ASP A 229 8.47 -6.21 -12.60
C ASP A 229 8.83 -6.38 -14.08
N ALA A 230 8.78 -5.31 -14.88
CA ALA A 230 9.28 -5.29 -16.24
C ALA A 230 10.78 -5.63 -16.31
N LEU A 231 11.60 -5.09 -15.40
CA LEU A 231 13.02 -5.45 -15.30
C LEU A 231 13.22 -6.94 -15.02
N ARG A 232 12.42 -7.52 -14.13
CA ARG A 232 12.46 -8.97 -13.85
C ARG A 232 12.05 -9.79 -15.07
N ALA A 233 11.06 -9.34 -15.83
CA ALA A 233 10.57 -10.03 -17.03
C ALA A 233 11.63 -10.12 -18.14
N ILE A 234 12.48 -9.09 -18.29
CA ILE A 234 13.60 -9.10 -19.24
C ILE A 234 14.87 -9.77 -18.68
N GLY A 235 14.78 -10.43 -17.53
CA GLY A 235 15.88 -11.17 -16.90
C GLY A 235 16.94 -10.29 -16.24
N VAL A 236 16.63 -9.03 -15.96
CA VAL A 236 17.55 -8.06 -15.37
C VAL A 236 17.26 -7.91 -13.87
N SER A 237 18.30 -7.99 -13.05
CA SER A 237 18.18 -7.86 -11.59
C SER A 237 17.84 -6.41 -11.20
N PRO A 238 16.63 -6.12 -10.65
CA PRO A 238 16.29 -4.77 -10.20
C PRO A 238 17.19 -4.31 -9.04
N PHE A 239 17.69 -5.25 -8.26
CA PHE A 239 18.59 -4.97 -7.15
C PHE A 239 19.90 -4.32 -7.61
N GLU A 240 20.49 -4.84 -8.69
CA GLU A 240 21.77 -4.36 -9.21
C GLU A 240 21.66 -3.00 -9.92
N ILE A 241 20.50 -2.72 -10.54
CA ILE A 241 20.29 -1.48 -11.29
C ILE A 241 19.70 -0.36 -10.41
N LEU A 242 18.79 -0.67 -9.49
CA LEU A 242 18.08 0.36 -8.72
C LEU A 242 18.70 0.56 -7.33
N VAL A 243 18.97 -0.53 -6.61
CA VAL A 243 19.36 -0.47 -5.20
C VAL A 243 20.86 -0.20 -5.05
N MET A 244 21.70 -0.95 -5.77
CA MET A 244 23.16 -0.86 -5.64
C MET A 244 23.72 0.54 -5.92
N PRO A 245 23.36 1.24 -7.01
CA PRO A 245 23.93 2.57 -7.26
C PRO A 245 23.55 3.60 -6.20
N LYS A 246 22.31 3.54 -5.68
CA LYS A 246 21.81 4.42 -4.60
C LYS A 246 22.56 4.19 -3.29
N VAL A 247 22.82 2.93 -2.93
CA VAL A 247 23.59 2.61 -1.71
C VAL A 247 25.04 3.06 -1.85
N ILE A 248 25.67 2.77 -2.99
CA ILE A 248 27.07 3.18 -3.25
C ILE A 248 27.20 4.70 -3.25
N ALA A 249 26.23 5.43 -3.80
CA ALA A 249 26.26 6.89 -3.83
C ALA A 249 26.16 7.56 -2.43
N LEU A 250 25.66 6.83 -1.42
CA LEU A 250 25.50 7.32 -0.05
C LEU A 250 26.68 6.99 0.88
N ILE A 251 27.58 6.09 0.46
CA ILE A 251 28.74 5.62 1.24
C ILE A 251 29.99 6.30 0.72
#